data_AF-A0A936LWB4-F1
#
_entry.id   AF-A0A936LWB4-F1
#
_cell.length_a   1.000
_cell.length_b   1.000
_cell.length_c   1.000
_cell.angle_alpha   90.00
_cell.angle_beta   90.00
_cell.angle_gamma   90.00
#
_symmetry.space_group_name_H-M   'P 1'
#
loop_
_entity.id
_entity.type
_entity.pdbx_description
1 polymer ?
#
loop_
_entity_poly.entity_id
_entity_poly.type
_entity_poly.pdbx_seq_one_letter_code
_entity_poly.pdbx_strand_id
1 'polypeptide(L)'
;MDAPLFRAAQWFGTKGYFHVLRDEEPGGRPERVTGQWAAAFPGHALHPAKLVDRRLAEQWIRMAAETGIQPPFTAEDAVRKRMTRRDLLVALFDAMLAQRS
;
A
#
# COMPACT_ATOMS: atom_id res chain seq x y z
N MET A 1 12.23 -9.97 -8.43
CA MET A 1 11.60 -8.80 -7.80
C MET A 1 10.68 -8.17 -8.84
N ASP A 2 9.39 -8.00 -8.56
CA ASP A 2 8.47 -7.36 -9.51
C ASP A 2 8.78 -5.87 -9.66
N ALA A 3 9.30 -5.48 -10.83
CA ALA A 3 9.68 -4.09 -11.11
C ALA A 3 8.53 -3.07 -10.91
N PRO A 4 7.26 -3.38 -11.26
CA PRO A 4 6.15 -2.45 -11.03
C PRO A 4 5.90 -2.19 -9.54
N LEU A 5 5.86 -3.25 -8.72
CA LEU A 5 5.66 -3.12 -7.28
C LEU A 5 6.83 -2.38 -6.62
N PHE A 6 8.06 -2.66 -7.02
CA PHE A 6 9.24 -1.99 -6.46
C PHE A 6 9.18 -0.46 -6.71
N ARG A 7 8.85 -0.04 -7.94
CA ARG A 7 8.71 1.39 -8.28
C ARG A 7 7.56 2.06 -7.53
N ALA A 8 6.39 1.39 -7.47
CA ALA A 8 5.26 1.87 -6.71
C ALA A 8 5.62 2.03 -5.23
N ALA A 9 6.22 1.01 -4.62
CA ALA A 9 6.58 1.01 -3.21
C ALA A 9 7.62 2.10 -2.87
N GLN A 10 8.63 2.30 -3.72
CA GLN A 10 9.59 3.40 -3.56
C GLN A 10 8.89 4.75 -3.57
N TRP A 11 8.02 5.00 -4.56
CA TRP A 11 7.34 6.28 -4.68
C TRP A 11 6.40 6.55 -3.49
N PHE A 12 5.50 5.61 -3.18
CA PHE A 12 4.53 5.75 -2.08
C PHE A 12 5.20 5.76 -0.70
N GLY A 13 6.36 5.11 -0.56
CA GLY A 13 7.19 5.17 0.64
C GLY A 13 7.65 6.60 0.95
N THR A 14 8.04 7.38 -0.05
CA THR A 14 8.40 8.82 0.14
C THR A 14 7.20 9.70 0.53
N LYS A 15 5.97 9.19 0.35
CA LYS A 15 4.71 9.89 0.66
C LYS A 15 4.06 9.41 1.96
N GLY A 16 4.69 8.49 2.70
CA GLY A 16 4.21 8.04 4.01
C GLY A 16 3.02 7.06 3.98
N TYR A 17 2.73 6.42 2.83
CA TYR A 17 1.60 5.50 2.68
C TYR A 17 1.70 4.26 3.58
N PHE A 18 2.88 3.95 4.09
CA PHE A 18 3.11 2.79 4.96
C PHE A 18 2.96 3.09 6.44
N HIS A 19 2.78 4.36 6.83
CA HIS A 19 2.53 4.75 8.24
C HIS A 19 1.15 4.31 8.74
N VAL A 20 0.23 4.02 7.81
CA VAL A 20 -1.16 3.67 8.12
C VAL A 20 -1.39 2.16 8.11
N LEU A 21 -0.37 1.39 7.72
CA LEU A 21 -0.33 -0.04 7.93
C LEU A 21 -0.21 -0.26 9.43
N ARG A 22 -1.33 -0.63 10.05
CA ARG A 22 -1.38 -1.11 11.43
C ARG A 22 -1.98 -2.50 11.40
N ASP A 23 -1.14 -3.47 11.08
CA ASP A 23 -1.47 -4.87 11.29
C ASP A 23 -1.18 -5.25 12.74
N GLU A 24 -2.18 -5.05 13.60
CA GLU A 24 -2.38 -5.67 14.92
C GLU A 24 -1.43 -5.36 16.10
N GLU A 25 -1.89 -5.83 17.27
CA GLU A 25 -1.63 -5.43 18.65
C GLU A 25 -0.16 -5.28 19.09
N PRO A 26 0.12 -4.41 20.08
CA PRO A 26 1.45 -4.23 20.63
C PRO A 26 1.92 -5.51 21.33
N GLY A 27 2.62 -6.41 20.61
CA GLY A 27 3.18 -7.62 21.21
C GLY A 27 3.68 -8.70 20.25
N GLY A 28 3.25 -8.71 18.99
CA GLY A 28 3.69 -9.72 18.02
C GLY A 28 5.05 -9.41 17.42
N ARG A 29 6.12 -10.04 17.91
CA ARG A 29 7.46 -9.99 17.29
C ARG A 29 7.42 -10.82 15.99
N PRO A 30 7.57 -10.25 14.79
CA PRO A 30 7.51 -11.04 13.57
C PRO A 30 8.76 -11.91 13.45
N GLU A 31 8.54 -13.22 13.33
CA GLU A 31 9.56 -14.28 13.46
C GLU A 31 10.66 -14.22 12.39
N ARG A 32 10.49 -13.44 11.31
CA ARG A 32 11.41 -13.40 10.16
C ARG A 32 11.52 -12.03 9.50
N VAL A 33 11.91 -11.03 10.28
CA VAL A 33 12.21 -9.71 9.72
C VAL A 33 13.71 -9.46 9.71
N THR A 34 14.31 -9.63 8.53
CA THR A 34 15.72 -9.33 8.27
C THR A 34 15.87 -7.84 7.94
N GLY A 35 16.03 -7.01 8.97
CA GLY A 35 16.35 -5.58 8.87
C GLY A 35 16.06 -4.83 10.17
N GLN A 36 17.01 -4.02 10.64
CA GLN A 36 16.91 -3.29 11.92
C GLN A 36 15.63 -2.43 12.03
N TRP A 37 15.17 -1.86 10.91
CA TRP A 37 13.97 -1.00 10.87
C TRP A 37 12.65 -1.76 11.05
N ALA A 38 12.55 -2.97 10.49
CA ALA A 38 11.30 -3.70 10.51
C ALA A 38 11.15 -4.56 11.79
N ALA A 39 12.22 -4.74 12.57
CA ALA A 39 12.15 -5.25 13.94
C ALA A 39 11.60 -4.21 14.94
N ALA A 40 11.69 -2.91 14.64
CA ALA A 40 11.24 -1.83 15.53
C ALA A 40 9.76 -1.45 15.32
N PHE A 41 9.20 -1.67 14.12
CA PHE A 41 7.83 -1.25 13.76
C PHE A 41 7.11 -2.31 12.90
N PRO A 42 6.75 -3.47 13.48
CA PRO A 42 6.21 -4.61 12.72
C PRO A 42 4.94 -4.29 11.93
N GLY A 43 4.14 -3.32 12.40
CA GLY A 43 2.91 -2.91 11.71
C GLY A 43 3.12 -2.25 10.34
N HIS A 44 4.32 -1.74 10.03
CA HIS A 44 4.58 -0.95 8.81
C HIS A 44 4.95 -1.80 7.58
N ALA A 45 4.99 -3.13 7.73
CA ALA A 45 5.34 -4.01 6.63
C ALA A 45 4.22 -4.07 5.59
N LEU A 46 4.57 -3.87 4.31
CA LEU A 46 3.61 -3.83 3.21
C LEU A 46 2.78 -5.12 3.08
N HIS A 47 3.38 -6.29 3.35
CA HIS A 47 2.76 -7.61 3.10
C HIS A 47 2.04 -7.67 1.74
N PRO A 48 2.77 -7.67 0.60
CA PRO A 48 2.21 -7.41 -0.72
C PRO A 48 1.07 -8.36 -1.14
N ALA A 49 1.11 -9.61 -0.67
CA ALA A 49 0.11 -10.64 -0.95
C ALA A 49 -1.12 -10.56 -0.03
N LYS A 50 -1.12 -9.74 1.02
CA LYS A 50 -2.27 -9.56 1.92
C LYS A 50 -3.36 -8.79 1.18
N LEU A 51 -4.61 -9.21 1.37
CA LEU A 51 -5.77 -8.48 0.84
C LEU A 51 -5.84 -7.08 1.46
N VAL A 52 -6.26 -6.11 0.65
CA VAL A 52 -6.60 -4.79 1.18
C VAL A 52 -7.98 -4.86 1.84
N ASP A 53 -8.08 -4.38 3.08
CA ASP A 53 -9.38 -4.13 3.69
C ASP A 53 -9.96 -2.79 3.21
N ARG A 54 -11.26 -2.58 3.47
CA ARG A 54 -11.97 -1.38 3.02
C ARG A 54 -11.33 -0.09 3.56
N ARG A 55 -10.96 -0.07 4.84
CA ARG A 55 -10.43 1.12 5.50
C ARG A 55 -9.08 1.52 4.91
N LEU A 56 -8.20 0.54 4.69
CA LEU A 56 -6.90 0.75 4.08
C LEU A 56 -7.04 1.21 2.62
N ALA A 57 -7.98 0.63 1.87
CA ALA A 57 -8.27 1.05 0.50
C ALA A 57 -8.79 2.50 0.44
N GLU A 58 -9.74 2.87 1.30
CA GLU A 58 -10.25 4.24 1.42
C GLU A 58 -9.13 5.23 1.75
N GLN A 59 -8.26 4.86 2.69
CA GLN A 59 -7.16 5.71 3.11
C GLN A 59 -6.13 5.93 2.01
N TRP A 60 -5.68 4.88 1.33
CA TRP A 60 -4.72 5.00 0.22
C TRP A 60 -5.31 5.73 -0.98
N ILE A 61 -6.58 5.51 -1.33
CA ILE A 61 -7.24 6.25 -2.41
C ILE A 61 -7.40 7.73 -2.04
N ARG A 62 -7.75 8.04 -0.80
CA ARG A 62 -7.80 9.43 -0.32
C ARG A 62 -6.43 10.10 -0.41
N MET A 63 -5.38 9.47 0.09
CA MET A 63 -4.02 9.98 -0.01
C MET A 63 -3.59 10.14 -1.48
N ALA A 64 -4.06 9.27 -2.37
CA ALA A 64 -3.79 9.36 -3.81
C ALA A 64 -4.43 10.62 -4.38
N ALA A 65 -5.70 10.86 -4.07
CA ALA A 65 -6.41 12.07 -4.48
C ALA A 65 -5.76 13.35 -3.93
N GLU A 66 -5.28 13.35 -2.68
CA GLU A 66 -4.53 14.47 -2.08
C GLU A 66 -3.21 14.77 -2.84
N THR A 67 -2.64 13.78 -3.54
CA THR A 67 -1.47 13.94 -4.41
C THR A 67 -1.82 14.16 -5.89
N GLY A 68 -3.09 14.37 -6.21
CA GLY A 68 -3.59 14.59 -7.57
C GLY A 68 -3.79 13.32 -8.40
N ILE A 69 -3.65 12.13 -7.81
CA ILE A 69 -3.88 10.86 -8.49
C ILE A 69 -5.36 10.51 -8.40
N GLN A 70 -6.02 10.41 -9.55
CA GLN A 70 -7.42 9.98 -9.65
C GLN A 70 -7.52 8.53 -10.16
N PRO A 71 -7.65 7.51 -9.29
CA PRO A 71 -7.79 6.13 -9.74
C PRO A 71 -9.16 5.87 -10.41
N PRO A 72 -9.23 5.01 -11.44
CA PRO A 72 -10.48 4.70 -12.14
C PRO A 72 -11.36 3.68 -11.38
N PHE A 73 -11.19 3.58 -10.07
CA PHE A 73 -11.87 2.61 -9.22
C PHE A 73 -12.04 3.17 -7.81
N THR A 74 -13.03 2.63 -7.09
CA THR A 74 -13.32 2.99 -5.70
C THR A 74 -12.67 2.03 -4.72
N ALA A 75 -12.70 2.36 -3.42
CA ALA A 75 -12.29 1.43 -2.38
C ALA A 75 -13.17 0.17 -2.34
N GLU A 76 -14.46 0.32 -2.65
CA GLU A 76 -15.41 -0.80 -2.73
C GLU A 76 -15.06 -1.73 -3.89
N ASP A 77 -14.66 -1.19 -5.04
CA ASP A 77 -14.14 -2.00 -6.15
C ASP A 77 -12.90 -2.80 -5.74
N ALA A 78 -11.99 -2.18 -4.99
CA ALA A 78 -10.77 -2.85 -4.54
C ALA A 78 -11.07 -4.05 -3.63
N VAL A 79 -12.00 -3.89 -2.69
CA VAL A 79 -12.43 -4.98 -1.80
C VAL A 79 -13.21 -6.05 -2.57
N ARG A 80 -14.18 -5.65 -3.41
CA ARG A 80 -15.01 -6.57 -4.20
C ARG A 80 -14.18 -7.43 -5.15
N LYS A 81 -13.15 -6.83 -5.76
CA LYS A 81 -12.20 -7.53 -6.65
C LYS A 81 -11.14 -8.32 -5.89
N ARG A 82 -11.18 -8.33 -4.55
CA ARG A 82 -10.18 -8.98 -3.68
C ARG A 82 -8.76 -8.56 -4.04
N MET A 83 -8.56 -7.26 -4.27
CA MET A 83 -7.24 -6.73 -4.57
C MET A 83 -6.30 -6.97 -3.39
N THR A 84 -5.07 -7.39 -3.69
CA THR A 84 -3.99 -7.39 -2.70
C THR A 84 -3.46 -5.98 -2.50
N ARG A 85 -2.71 -5.76 -1.42
CA ARG A 85 -1.99 -4.51 -1.19
C ARG A 85 -1.06 -4.16 -2.35
N ARG A 86 -0.42 -5.17 -2.96
CA ARG A 86 0.34 -5.02 -4.20
C ARG A 86 -0.53 -4.46 -5.32
N ASP A 87 -1.67 -5.10 -5.60
CA ASP A 87 -2.51 -4.74 -6.75
C ASP A 87 -3.01 -3.31 -6.63
N LEU A 88 -3.41 -2.91 -5.42
CA LEU A 88 -3.86 -1.53 -5.17
C LEU A 88 -2.72 -0.53 -5.37
N LEU A 89 -1.53 -0.80 -4.81
CA LEU A 89 -0.39 0.09 -4.95
C LEU A 89 0.03 0.27 -6.42
N VAL A 90 0.09 -0.83 -7.17
CA VAL A 90 0.45 -0.82 -8.59
C VAL A 90 -0.61 -0.07 -9.40
N ALA A 91 -1.90 -0.32 -9.17
CA ALA A 91 -2.97 0.35 -9.89
C ALA A 91 -3.01 1.87 -9.64
N LEU A 92 -2.72 2.32 -8.41
CA LEU A 92 -2.57 3.75 -8.10
C LEU A 92 -1.34 4.35 -8.81
N PHE A 93 -0.23 3.62 -8.87
CA PHE A 93 0.98 4.06 -9.55
C PHE A 93 0.77 4.18 -11.07
N ASP A 94 0.07 3.20 -11.67
CA ASP A 94 -0.24 3.22 -13.10
C ASP A 94 -1.19 4.37 -13.45
N ALA A 95 -2.19 4.65 -12.60
CA ALA A 95 -3.07 5.81 -12.76
C ALA A 95 -2.28 7.13 -12.71
N MET A 96 -1.31 7.24 -11.79
CA MET A 96 -0.42 8.39 -11.70
C MET A 96 0.42 8.56 -12.99
N LEU A 97 0.96 7.47 -13.54
CA LEU A 97 1.74 7.53 -14.78
C LEU A 97 0.88 7.94 -15.98
N ALA A 98 -0.33 7.40 -16.09
CA ALA A 98 -1.28 7.73 -17.16
C ALA A 98 -1.70 9.20 -17.13
N GLN A 99 -1.77 9.83 -15.96
CA GLN A 99 -2.13 11.25 -15.80
C GLN A 99 -0.97 12.22 -16.08
N ARG A 100 0.26 11.70 -16.19
CA ARG A 100 1.47 12.48 -16.47
C ARG A 100 1.95 12.33 -17.92
N SER A 101 1.26 11.50 -18.69
CA SER A 101 1.53 11.24 -20.12
C SER A 101 0.61 12.10 -20.97
#